data_AF-A0A3G1A4U8-F1
#
_entry.id   AF-A0A3G1A4U8-F1
#
_cell.length_a   1.000
_cell.length_b   1.000
_cell.length_c   1.000
_cell.angle_alpha   90.00
_cell.angle_beta   90.00
_cell.angle_gamma   90.00
#
_symmetry.space_group_name_H-M   'P 1'
#
loop_
_entity.id
_entity.type
_entity.pdbx_description
1 polymer ?
#
loop_
_entity_poly.entity_id
_entity_poly.type
_entity_poly.pdbx_seq_one_letter_code
_entity_poly.pdbx_strand_id
1 'polypeptide(L)' 'MSINYYEVELEKVKEAVKEVLEKYDYILIAVIFGSVLRRRIVRDVDIGIITSSPPPSES' A
#
# COMPACT_ATOMS: atom_id res chain seq x y z
N MET A 1 -9.34 14.05 -19.03
CA MET A 1 -8.76 13.08 -18.08
C MET A 1 -9.32 13.41 -16.70
N SER A 2 -10.12 12.53 -16.09
CA SER A 2 -10.69 12.75 -14.76
C SER A 2 -9.84 12.05 -13.70
N ILE A 3 -9.51 12.75 -12.63
CA ILE A 3 -8.85 12.16 -11.47
C ILE A 3 -9.95 11.80 -10.46
N ASN A 4 -10.05 10.52 -10.13
CA ASN A 4 -11.02 10.03 -9.15
C ASN A 4 -10.41 10.08 -7.75
N TYR A 5 -11.25 10.40 -6.77
CA TYR A 5 -10.93 10.36 -5.37
C TYR A 5 -11.86 9.37 -4.67
N TYR A 6 -11.33 8.70 -3.66
CA TYR A 6 -12.01 7.67 -2.91
C TYR A 6 -12.02 8.05 -1.43
N GLU A 7 -13.16 7.86 -0.79
CA GLU A 7 -13.26 7.92 0.65
C GLU A 7 -12.75 6.60 1.22
N VAL A 8 -11.80 6.68 2.16
CA VAL A 8 -11.11 5.53 2.74
C VAL A 8 -11.09 5.61 4.26
N GLU A 9 -11.01 4.44 4.90
CA GLU A 9 -10.73 4.30 6.32
C GLU A 9 -9.37 3.61 6.46
N LEU A 10 -8.48 4.18 7.27
CA LEU A 10 -7.10 3.70 7.38
C LEU A 10 -7.04 2.22 7.78
N GLU A 11 -7.95 1.75 8.62
CA GLU A 11 -7.98 0.35 9.06
C GLU A 11 -8.33 -0.60 7.92
N LYS A 12 -9.31 -0.24 7.08
CA LYS A 12 -9.65 -1.00 5.86
C LYS A 12 -8.51 -1.00 4.86
N VAL A 13 -7.79 0.12 4.74
CA VAL A 13 -6.58 0.20 3.91
C VAL A 13 -5.52 -0.75 4.45
N LYS A 14 -5.29 -0.79 5.77
CA LYS A 14 -4.33 -1.71 6.39
C LYS A 14 -4.67 -3.17 6.12
N GLU A 15 -5.93 -3.55 6.26
CA GLU A 15 -6.41 -4.90 5.96
C GLU A 15 -6.18 -5.28 4.49
N ALA A 16 -6.60 -4.41 3.56
CA ALA A 16 -6.41 -4.65 2.13
C ALA A 16 -4.93 -4.72 1.74
N VAL A 17 -4.09 -3.85 2.29
CA VAL A 17 -2.64 -3.88 2.05
C VAL A 17 -2.03 -5.17 2.57
N LYS A 18 -2.45 -5.62 3.76
CA LYS A 18 -1.97 -6.88 4.33
C LYS A 18 -2.36 -8.06 3.44
N GLU A 19 -3.63 -8.19 3.06
CA GLU A 19 -4.13 -9.26 2.19
C GLU A 19 -3.39 -9.31 0.85
N VAL A 20 -3.09 -8.14 0.27
CA VAL A 20 -2.36 -8.06 -1.01
C VAL A 20 -0.89 -8.42 -0.85
N LEU A 21 -0.23 -7.99 0.24
CA LEU A 21 1.22 -8.12 0.39
C LEU A 21 1.68 -9.39 1.11
N GLU A 22 0.82 -10.02 1.93
CA GLU A 22 1.19 -11.21 2.71
C GLU A 22 1.53 -12.44 1.87
N LYS A 23 1.10 -12.46 0.60
CA LYS A 23 1.42 -13.53 -0.36
C LYS A 23 2.86 -13.49 -0.90
N TYR A 24 3.64 -12.48 -0.52
CA TYR A 24 5.01 -12.29 -1.00
C TYR A 24 6.01 -12.51 0.13
N ASP A 25 6.55 -13.72 0.22
CA ASP A 25 7.50 -14.12 1.28
C ASP A 25 8.80 -13.29 1.29
N TYR A 26 9.11 -12.58 0.20
CA TYR A 26 10.27 -11.69 0.13
C TYR A 26 10.04 -10.32 0.80
N ILE A 27 8.79 -9.96 1.15
CA ILE A 27 8.47 -8.70 1.83
C ILE A 27 8.62 -8.90 3.34
N LEU A 28 9.55 -8.17 3.95
CA LEU A 28 9.80 -8.20 5.39
C LEU A 28 8.93 -7.20 6.15
N ILE A 29 8.77 -5.99 5.60
CA ILE A 29 8.04 -4.88 6.23
C ILE A 29 7.30 -4.11 5.14
N ALA A 30 6.04 -3.76 5.42
CA ALA A 30 5.26 -2.80 4.63
C ALA A 30 4.86 -1.62 5.53
N VAL A 31 5.10 -0.39 5.05
CA VAL A 31 4.78 0.85 5.76
C VAL A 31 3.79 1.64 4.93
N ILE A 32 2.60 1.88 5.49
CA ILE A 32 1.61 2.80 4.92
C ILE A 32 2.04 4.23 5.30
N PHE A 33 2.17 5.10 4.30
CA PHE A 33 2.54 6.50 4.53
C PHE A 33 1.75 7.46 3.62
N GLY A 34 2.15 8.73 3.61
CA GLY A 34 1.61 9.69 2.64
C GLY A 34 0.28 10.31 3.05
N SER A 35 -0.62 10.48 2.08
CA SER A 35 -1.85 11.27 2.25
C SER A 35 -2.93 10.55 3.07
N VAL A 36 -3.00 9.22 2.97
CA VAL A 36 -3.97 8.35 3.65
C VAL A 36 -3.93 8.43 5.18
N LEU A 37 -2.77 8.79 5.75
CA LEU A 37 -2.63 8.97 7.20
C LEU A 37 -3.27 10.27 7.73
N ARG A 38 -3.56 11.23 6.84
CA ARG A 38 -3.98 12.60 7.21
C ARG A 38 -5.32 13.00 6.61
N ARG A 39 -5.83 12.27 5.62
CA ARG A 39 -7.04 12.61 4.86
C ARG A 39 -7.91 11.37 4.67
N ARG A 40 -9.23 11.57 4.74
CA ARG A 40 -10.22 10.53 4.45
C ARG A 40 -10.49 10.37 2.95
N ILE A 41 -10.28 11.42 2.16
CA ILE A 41 -10.49 11.42 0.71
C ILE A 41 -9.11 11.47 0.03
N VAL A 42 -8.76 10.40 -0.68
CA VAL A 42 -7.45 10.22 -1.32
C VAL A 42 -7.58 9.72 -2.75
N ARG A 43 -6.54 9.91 -3.55
CA ARG A 43 -6.45 9.43 -4.94
C ARG A 43 -5.72 8.08 -5.02
N ASP A 44 -4.80 7.87 -4.09
CA ASP A 44 -3.84 6.79 -4.01
C ASP A 44 -3.50 6.46 -2.55
N VAL A 45 -2.82 5.33 -2.37
CA VAL A 45 -2.28 4.86 -1.10
C VAL A 45 -0.79 4.62 -1.31
N ASP A 46 0.06 5.32 -0.56
CA ASP A 46 1.51 5.16 -0.63
C ASP A 46 1.98 4.04 0.32
N ILE A 47 2.73 3.08 -0.22
CA ILE A 47 3.24 1.93 0.54
C ILE A 47 4.72 1.75 0.26
N GLY A 48 5.52 1.74 1.32
CA GLY A 48 6.95 1.46 1.26
C GLY A 48 7.20 0.01 1.68
N ILE A 49 8.03 -0.72 0.95
CA ILE A 49 8.37 -2.11 1.27
C ILE A 49 9.87 -2.27 1.53
N ILE A 50 10.21 -3.11 2.51
CA ILE A 50 11.56 -3.60 2.76
C ILE A 50 11.55 -5.08 2.44
N THR A 51 12.50 -5.53 1.63
CA THR A 51 12.54 -6.91 1.14
C THR A 51 13.82 -7.63 1.58
N SER A 52 13.72 -8.95 1.78
CA SER A 52 14.85 -9.82 2.17
C SER A 52 15.80 -10.13 1.01
N SER A 53 15.34 -9.91 -0.21
CA SER A 53 16.05 -10.08 -1.47
C SER A 53 15.55 -8.99 -2.43
N PRO A 54 16.29 -8.62 -3.49
CA PRO A 54 15.73 -7.79 -4.54
C PRO A 54 14.40 -8.41 -5.00
N PRO A 55 13.32 -7.63 -5.17
CA PRO A 55 12.10 -8.16 -5.74
C PRO A 55 12.45 -8.83 -7.07
N PRO A 56 11.83 -9.99 -7.39
CA PRO A 56 12.11 -10.67 -8.64
C PRO A 56 11.99 -9.66 -9.78
N SER A 57 13.03 -9.57 -10.61
CA SER A 57 12.96 -8.74 -11.81
C SER A 57 11.76 -9.19 -12.63
N GLU A 58 10.87 -8.26 -12.96
CA GLU A 58 9.80 -8.55 -13.94
C GLU A 58 10.47 -9.15 -15.19
N SER A 59 10.09 -10.39 -15.51
CA SER A 59 10.59 -11.16 -16.65
C SER A 59 9.78 -10.84 -17.89
#